data_AF-A0A8J4FCZ0-F1
#
_entry.id   AF-A0A8J4FCZ0-F1
#
_cell.length_a   1.000
_cell.length_b   1.000
_cell.length_c   1.000
_cell.angle_alpha   90.00
_cell.angle_beta   90.00
_cell.angle_gamma   90.00
#
_symmetry.space_group_name_H-M   'P 1'
#
loop_
_entity.id
_entity.type
_entity.pdbx_description
1 polymer ?
#
loop_
_entity_poly.entity_id
_entity_poly.type
_entity_poly.pdbx_seq_one_letter_code
_entity_poly.pdbx_strand_id
1 'polypeptide(L)'
;KTFRTVQVQILYVIDKMSGKLIAYRSFCGARVLFAQPRRQLGRTFCSSGCSKNGVKNGDVRNDASRSLPDVIWGLAYHEPSAETNRMHGDLLEQYRSLDAIVVLAGGQTGPESIPVWVERRLDTALSLQRLQGKACPILSLGGGTPHKSPYLDTAGFVVHESTACARYLMQQGADSAMLLKEVSSYDTVGNAYFSLTIHAVPAGWRRLAVVTSDFHMPRTAALFASMYGLAGTELYGDPHRFQLLFVAASDEGIFEPDVLKIRRDKEDASRVAWLRTAEGFTSLRDLHTWLYGTHLCYSVSRQHEFGAQTITDPKLLASY
;
A
#
# COMPACT_ATOMS: atom_id res chain seq x y z
N LYS A 1 27.74 15.26 -21.93
CA LYS A 1 26.49 15.97 -22.28
C LYS A 1 26.15 15.64 -23.73
N THR A 2 25.21 14.73 -23.96
CA THR A 2 24.70 14.42 -25.29
C THR A 2 23.22 14.05 -25.11
N PHE A 3 22.34 15.01 -25.35
CA PHE A 3 20.90 14.78 -25.33
C PHE A 3 20.52 14.09 -26.65
N ARG A 4 19.87 12.93 -26.58
CA ARG A 4 19.15 12.36 -27.73
C ARG A 4 17.71 12.84 -27.67
N THR A 5 17.35 13.72 -28.59
CA THR A 5 15.97 14.15 -28.82
C THR A 5 15.23 13.02 -29.53
N VAL A 6 14.18 12.49 -28.91
CA VAL A 6 13.22 11.61 -29.61
C VAL A 6 12.19 12.51 -30.27
N GLN A 7 12.24 12.64 -31.60
CA GLN A 7 11.17 13.28 -32.36
C GLN A 7 10.02 12.30 -32.54
N VAL A 8 8.86 12.63 -31.98
CA VAL A 8 7.59 11.96 -32.27
C VAL A 8 6.94 12.72 -33.43
N GLN A 9 6.83 12.10 -34.60
CA GLN A 9 6.02 12.67 -35.70
C GLN A 9 4.56 12.26 -35.50
N ILE A 10 3.69 13.25 -35.36
CA ILE A 10 2.24 13.07 -35.32
C ILE A 10 1.68 13.45 -36.70
N LEU A 11 1.08 12.49 -37.40
CA LEU A 11 0.39 12.73 -38.65
C LEU A 11 -1.10 12.96 -38.37
N TYR A 12 -1.61 14.15 -38.71
CA TYR A 12 -3.04 14.44 -38.71
C TYR A 12 -3.59 14.30 -40.13
N VAL A 13 -4.65 13.51 -40.30
CA VAL A 13 -5.44 13.51 -41.53
C VAL A 13 -6.67 14.38 -41.27
N ILE A 14 -6.67 15.58 -41.87
CA ILE A 14 -7.78 16.52 -41.80
C ILE A 14 -8.56 16.42 -43.11
N ASP A 15 -9.85 16.15 -43.02
CA ASP A 15 -10.76 16.27 -44.16
C ASP A 15 -10.94 17.76 -44.50
N LYS A 16 -10.48 18.14 -45.69
CA LYS A 16 -10.46 19.53 -46.16
C LYS A 16 -11.85 20.14 -46.37
N MET A 17 -12.93 19.34 -46.40
CA MET A 17 -14.28 19.86 -46.66
C MET A 17 -15.10 20.08 -45.39
N SER A 18 -14.78 19.40 -44.28
CA SER A 18 -15.58 19.47 -43.05
C SER A 18 -14.85 20.02 -41.83
N GLY A 19 -13.52 20.19 -41.89
CA GLY A 19 -12.71 20.69 -40.78
C GLY A 19 -12.69 19.79 -39.54
N LYS A 20 -13.23 18.57 -39.62
CA LYS A 20 -13.27 17.61 -38.50
C LYS A 20 -12.12 16.61 -38.60
N LEU A 21 -11.57 16.27 -37.43
CA LEU A 21 -10.53 15.26 -37.28
C LEU A 21 -11.17 13.86 -37.37
N ILE A 22 -10.77 13.05 -38.37
CA ILE A 22 -11.50 11.80 -38.69
C ILE A 22 -10.86 10.54 -38.09
N ALA A 23 -9.57 10.51 -37.72
CA ALA A 23 -9.00 9.36 -37.02
C ALA A 23 -7.66 9.64 -36.31
N TYR A 24 -7.43 8.90 -35.22
CA TYR A 24 -6.16 8.80 -34.51
C TYR A 24 -5.62 7.37 -34.63
N ARG A 25 -4.37 7.20 -35.08
CA ARG A 25 -3.65 5.92 -34.99
C ARG A 25 -2.28 6.15 -34.37
N SER A 26 -2.06 5.55 -33.21
CA SER A 26 -0.73 5.43 -32.61
C SER A 26 -0.02 4.21 -33.20
N PHE A 27 1.15 4.42 -33.82
CA PHE A 27 2.07 3.35 -34.18
C PHE A 27 3.17 3.31 -33.13
N CYS A 28 3.18 2.28 -32.28
CA CYS A 28 4.30 1.99 -31.40
C CYS A 28 4.79 0.57 -31.68
N GLY A 29 5.73 0.44 -32.61
CA GLY A 29 6.37 -0.82 -32.95
C GLY A 29 7.86 -0.74 -32.69
N ALA A 30 8.30 -1.21 -31.52
CA ALA A 30 9.70 -1.53 -31.27
C ALA A 30 9.79 -3.03 -30.96
N ARG A 31 10.18 -3.83 -31.96
CA ARG A 31 10.57 -5.24 -31.78
C ARG A 31 12.02 -5.29 -31.34
N VAL A 32 12.28 -5.87 -30.18
CA VAL A 32 13.63 -6.29 -29.76
C VAL A 32 13.63 -7.82 -29.72
N LEU A 33 14.39 -8.42 -30.64
CA LEU A 33 14.69 -9.85 -30.69
C LEU A 33 15.88 -10.13 -29.76
N PHE A 34 15.75 -11.07 -28.84
CA PHE A 34 16.89 -11.76 -28.23
C PHE A 34 16.67 -13.26 -28.22
N ALA A 35 17.75 -13.98 -28.54
CA ALA A 35 17.78 -15.40 -28.81
C ALA A 35 18.62 -16.16 -27.75
N GLN A 36 18.13 -17.36 -27.40
CA GLN A 36 18.85 -18.55 -26.91
C GLN A 36 19.47 -18.57 -25.49
N PRO A 37 19.84 -19.76 -24.92
CA PRO A 37 19.36 -21.14 -25.11
C PRO A 37 19.05 -21.93 -23.81
N ARG A 38 18.44 -23.12 -23.99
CA ARG A 38 18.23 -24.22 -23.03
C ARG A 38 19.54 -24.85 -22.50
N ARG A 39 19.52 -25.30 -21.24
CA ARG A 39 20.10 -26.54 -20.66
C ARG A 39 19.76 -26.57 -19.14
N GLN A 40 19.79 -27.65 -18.38
CA GLN A 40 19.43 -29.07 -18.52
C GLN A 40 19.34 -29.59 -17.07
N LEU A 41 18.55 -30.65 -16.83
CA LEU A 41 18.32 -31.26 -15.52
C LEU A 41 19.58 -31.85 -14.86
N GLY A 42 19.60 -31.82 -13.53
CA GLY A 42 20.42 -32.70 -12.68
C GLY A 42 19.67 -33.03 -11.38
N ARG A 43 19.20 -34.28 -11.26
CA ARG A 43 18.71 -34.93 -10.03
C ARG A 43 19.88 -35.59 -9.30
N THR A 44 19.80 -35.64 -7.96
CA THR A 44 20.23 -36.72 -7.01
C THR A 44 20.41 -36.10 -5.61
N PHE A 45 20.27 -36.75 -4.45
CA PHE A 45 19.66 -37.98 -3.95
C PHE A 45 19.56 -37.82 -2.40
N CYS A 46 18.69 -38.61 -1.76
CA CYS A 46 18.49 -38.70 -0.31
C CYS A 46 19.72 -39.17 0.48
N SER A 47 19.80 -38.77 1.76
CA SER A 47 20.20 -39.69 2.83
C SER A 47 19.63 -39.28 4.20
N SER A 48 19.03 -40.28 4.83
CA SER A 48 18.43 -40.37 6.16
C SER A 48 19.41 -40.16 7.32
N GLY A 49 18.89 -39.64 8.44
CA GLY A 49 19.55 -39.68 9.75
C GLY A 49 18.54 -39.49 10.89
N CYS A 50 18.15 -40.61 11.50
CA CYS A 50 17.28 -40.70 12.67
C CYS A 50 18.11 -40.54 13.95
N SER A 51 17.68 -39.71 14.91
CA SER A 51 17.85 -40.02 16.33
C SER A 51 16.91 -39.21 17.23
N LYS A 52 16.38 -39.89 18.24
CA LYS A 52 15.44 -39.44 19.25
C LYS A 52 16.20 -38.86 20.44
N ASN A 53 15.65 -37.83 21.09
CA ASN A 53 15.35 -37.82 22.54
C ASN A 53 14.72 -36.49 22.94
N GLY A 54 13.64 -36.58 23.72
CA GLY A 54 12.79 -35.45 24.09
C GLY A 54 13.12 -34.84 25.45
N VAL A 55 12.68 -33.59 25.64
CA VAL A 55 12.27 -32.98 26.91
C VAL A 55 11.13 -32.01 26.60
N LYS A 56 10.07 -32.04 27.42
CA LYS A 56 8.82 -31.28 27.24
C LYS A 56 8.92 -29.83 27.74
N ASN A 57 8.56 -28.92 26.85
CA ASN A 57 7.71 -27.72 27.00
C ASN A 57 7.85 -26.79 28.22
N GLY A 58 8.51 -25.66 27.97
CA GLY A 58 8.10 -24.32 28.41
C GLY A 58 8.39 -23.37 27.25
N ASP A 59 7.37 -23.08 26.44
CA ASP A 59 7.47 -22.46 25.11
C ASP A 59 7.77 -20.95 25.21
N VAL A 60 9.05 -20.60 25.40
CA VAL A 60 9.58 -19.27 25.08
C VAL A 60 10.22 -19.41 23.70
N ARG A 61 9.43 -19.18 22.64
CA ARG A 61 9.98 -19.23 21.28
C ARG A 61 10.93 -18.07 21.06
N ASN A 62 12.19 -18.45 20.90
CA ASN A 62 13.31 -17.69 20.39
C ASN A 62 12.93 -16.75 19.24
N ASP A 63 13.04 -15.47 19.53
CA ASP A 63 12.80 -14.33 18.67
C ASP A 63 14.13 -13.81 18.12
N ALA A 64 14.85 -14.68 17.41
CA ALA A 64 16.22 -14.43 16.97
C ALA A 64 16.33 -13.71 15.61
N SER A 65 15.24 -13.10 15.09
CA SER A 65 15.28 -12.25 13.89
C SER A 65 15.22 -10.76 14.18
N ARG A 66 15.34 -10.35 15.46
CA ARG A 66 15.24 -8.95 15.88
C ARG A 66 16.59 -8.41 16.34
N SER A 67 17.37 -7.86 15.41
CA SER A 67 18.29 -6.75 15.71
C SER A 67 19.06 -6.29 14.48
N LEU A 68 18.85 -5.03 14.10
CA LEU A 68 19.92 -4.14 13.70
C LEU A 68 19.96 -3.01 14.75
N PRO A 69 21.14 -2.54 15.17
CA PRO A 69 21.24 -1.44 16.12
C PRO A 69 20.65 -0.15 15.51
N ASP A 70 19.93 0.60 16.36
CA ASP A 70 19.40 1.95 16.11
C ASP A 70 18.19 2.11 15.17
N VAL A 71 17.52 1.02 14.78
CA VAL A 71 16.24 1.05 14.03
C VAL A 71 15.21 0.13 14.70
N ILE A 72 14.16 0.70 15.30
CA ILE A 72 13.00 -0.07 15.77
C ILE A 72 12.18 -0.46 14.54
N TRP A 73 12.42 -1.68 14.03
CA TRP A 73 11.69 -2.22 12.89
C TRP A 73 10.22 -2.48 13.24
N GLY A 74 9.36 -2.05 12.32
CA GLY A 74 8.06 -2.65 12.07
C GLY A 74 8.19 -3.91 11.23
N LEU A 75 7.42 -4.94 11.59
CA LEU A 75 7.48 -6.31 11.07
C LEU A 75 7.33 -6.36 9.54
N ALA A 76 8.17 -7.16 8.88
CA ALA A 76 7.81 -7.74 7.59
C ALA A 76 6.60 -8.66 7.81
N TYR A 77 5.42 -8.28 7.34
CA TYR A 77 4.29 -9.20 7.40
C TYR A 77 4.46 -10.23 6.28
N HIS A 78 4.79 -11.48 6.66
CA HIS A 78 4.69 -12.63 5.76
C HIS A 78 3.42 -13.41 6.15
N GLU A 79 2.54 -13.69 5.17
CA GLU A 79 1.46 -14.66 5.40
C GLU A 79 2.05 -16.01 5.86
N PRO A 80 1.37 -16.74 6.75
CA PRO A 80 1.82 -18.07 7.17
C PRO A 80 1.62 -19.07 6.03
N SER A 81 2.61 -19.18 5.14
CA SER A 81 2.73 -20.32 4.21
C SER A 81 4.04 -21.08 4.46
N ALA A 82 3.94 -22.40 4.35
CA ALA A 82 4.89 -23.40 4.84
C ALA A 82 6.35 -23.23 4.38
N GLU A 83 7.26 -23.59 5.29
CA GLU A 83 8.68 -23.91 5.06
C GLU A 83 9.60 -22.81 4.52
N THR A 84 10.07 -21.91 5.38
CA THR A 84 11.30 -21.15 5.12
C THR A 84 12.52 -21.93 5.59
N ASN A 85 13.09 -22.72 4.69
CA ASN A 85 14.42 -23.32 4.83
C ASN A 85 15.46 -22.43 4.11
N ARG A 86 16.44 -21.92 4.87
CA ARG A 86 17.78 -21.43 4.47
C ARG A 86 17.92 -20.64 3.16
N MET A 87 18.10 -19.31 3.26
CA MET A 87 19.18 -18.55 2.59
C MET A 87 19.37 -17.21 3.31
N HIS A 88 20.49 -17.00 4.01
CA HIS A 88 20.93 -15.67 4.44
C HIS A 88 21.45 -14.89 3.23
N GLY A 89 20.54 -14.38 2.40
CA GLY A 89 20.77 -13.12 1.71
C GLY A 89 20.64 -11.97 2.71
N ASP A 90 21.20 -10.80 2.38
CA ASP A 90 21.00 -9.57 3.15
C ASP A 90 19.48 -9.37 3.33
N LEU A 91 18.99 -9.47 4.57
CA LEU A 91 17.55 -9.40 4.90
C LEU A 91 16.90 -8.11 4.37
N LEU A 92 17.73 -7.10 4.07
CA LEU A 92 17.35 -5.80 3.53
C LEU A 92 17.18 -5.77 2.01
N GLU A 93 17.62 -6.79 1.26
CA GLU A 93 17.64 -6.72 -0.20
C GLU A 93 16.23 -6.60 -0.81
N GLN A 94 15.24 -7.24 -0.21
CA GLN A 94 13.84 -7.10 -0.62
C GLN A 94 13.29 -5.68 -0.41
N TYR A 95 13.89 -4.93 0.53
CA TYR A 95 13.55 -3.55 0.85
C TYR A 95 14.32 -2.55 0.01
N ARG A 96 15.25 -2.98 -0.85
CA ARG A 96 16.03 -2.08 -1.72
C ARG A 96 15.39 -1.98 -3.10
N SER A 97 15.50 -0.78 -3.68
CA SER A 97 15.03 -0.44 -5.04
C SER A 97 13.49 -0.39 -5.18
N LEU A 98 12.81 0.16 -4.17
CA LEU A 98 11.39 0.51 -4.25
C LEU A 98 11.18 1.72 -5.17
N ASP A 99 10.11 1.68 -5.97
CA ASP A 99 9.69 2.81 -6.80
C ASP A 99 8.93 3.86 -6.00
N ALA A 100 8.22 3.45 -4.94
CA ALA A 100 7.55 4.33 -3.98
C ALA A 100 7.28 3.61 -2.65
N ILE A 101 7.07 4.39 -1.60
CA ILE A 101 6.59 3.94 -0.29
C ILE A 101 5.23 4.56 -0.06
N VAL A 102 4.21 3.73 0.06
CA VAL A 102 2.81 4.13 0.28
C VAL A 102 2.51 3.99 1.76
N VAL A 103 2.14 5.07 2.45
CA VAL A 103 1.86 5.06 3.89
C VAL A 103 0.42 5.48 4.15
N LEU A 104 -0.32 4.63 4.87
CA LEU A 104 -1.70 4.90 5.25
C LEU A 104 -1.72 5.85 6.45
N ALA A 105 -2.47 6.94 6.34
CA ALA A 105 -2.87 7.71 7.50
C ALA A 105 -3.77 6.88 8.44
N GLY A 106 -4.14 7.44 9.58
CA GLY A 106 -4.87 6.72 10.61
C GLY A 106 -5.56 7.65 11.59
N GLY A 107 -6.10 8.76 11.11
CA GLY A 107 -6.71 9.80 11.94
C GLY A 107 -5.83 11.04 12.14
N GLN A 108 -6.47 12.07 12.67
CA GLN A 108 -5.86 13.32 13.12
C GLN A 108 -6.37 13.64 14.54
N THR A 109 -5.49 14.16 15.39
CA THR A 109 -5.84 14.67 16.72
C THR A 109 -6.10 16.18 16.72
N GLY A 110 -5.82 16.84 15.59
CA GLY A 110 -5.99 18.28 15.39
C GLY A 110 -5.53 18.70 13.98
N PRO A 111 -5.68 19.98 13.61
CA PRO A 111 -5.25 20.48 12.30
C PRO A 111 -3.76 20.28 12.02
N GLU A 112 -2.92 20.30 13.05
CA GLU A 112 -1.46 20.15 12.94
C GLU A 112 -0.93 18.94 13.72
N SER A 113 -1.80 18.03 14.15
CA SER A 113 -1.41 16.90 14.99
C SER A 113 -2.01 15.58 14.53
N ILE A 114 -1.18 14.55 14.63
CA ILE A 114 -1.50 13.17 14.29
C ILE A 114 -1.34 12.30 15.56
N PRO A 115 -2.02 11.15 15.64
CA PRO A 115 -1.83 10.23 16.76
C PRO A 115 -0.51 9.46 16.63
N VAL A 116 0.01 8.98 17.77
CA VAL A 116 1.33 8.30 17.86
C VAL A 116 1.46 7.09 16.93
N TRP A 117 0.40 6.33 16.69
CA TRP A 117 0.46 5.21 15.73
C TRP A 117 0.66 5.67 14.28
N VAL A 118 0.24 6.88 13.92
CA VAL A 118 0.52 7.47 12.60
C VAL A 118 1.95 7.96 12.54
N GLU A 119 2.47 8.59 13.59
CA GLU A 119 3.89 8.98 13.69
C GLU A 119 4.79 7.76 13.43
N ARG A 120 4.53 6.62 14.10
CA ARG A 120 5.29 5.38 13.88
C ARG A 120 5.24 4.85 12.45
N ARG A 121 4.10 4.98 11.76
CA ARG A 121 3.99 4.61 10.34
C ARG A 121 4.86 5.50 9.47
N LEU A 122 4.86 6.81 9.75
CA LEU A 122 5.64 7.79 9.00
C LEU A 122 7.14 7.61 9.24
N ASP A 123 7.55 7.34 10.48
CA ASP A 123 8.94 7.04 10.83
C ASP A 123 9.42 5.74 10.15
N THR A 124 8.56 4.72 10.10
CA THR A 124 8.81 3.48 9.36
C THR A 124 8.99 3.76 7.86
N ALA A 125 8.10 4.56 7.27
CA ALA A 125 8.18 4.94 5.86
C ALA A 125 9.47 5.74 5.55
N LEU A 126 9.84 6.68 6.43
CA LEU A 126 11.04 7.49 6.28
C LEU A 126 12.31 6.63 6.42
N SER A 127 12.31 5.67 7.33
CA SER A 127 13.41 4.71 7.47
C SER A 127 13.58 3.87 6.22
N LEU A 128 12.48 3.35 5.64
CA LEU A 128 12.51 2.63 4.36
C LEU A 128 13.03 3.51 3.22
N GLN A 129 12.63 4.79 3.17
CA GLN A 129 13.08 5.72 2.14
C GLN A 129 14.59 5.93 2.20
N ARG A 130 15.15 6.06 3.41
CA ARG A 130 16.59 6.25 3.64
C ARG A 130 17.43 5.05 3.21
N LEU A 131 16.84 3.85 3.13
CA LEU A 131 17.53 2.65 2.62
C LEU A 131 17.62 2.61 1.08
N GLN A 132 16.93 3.51 0.37
CA GLN A 132 16.89 3.46 -1.09
C GLN A 132 18.11 4.12 -1.71
N GLY A 133 18.79 3.41 -2.62
CA GLY A 133 19.87 3.96 -3.46
C GLY A 133 19.38 4.76 -4.68
N LYS A 134 18.08 5.03 -4.78
CA LYS A 134 17.44 5.75 -5.89
C LYS A 134 16.32 6.65 -5.36
N ALA A 135 15.86 7.60 -6.18
CA ALA A 135 14.68 8.40 -5.88
C ALA A 135 13.47 7.48 -5.61
N CYS A 136 12.94 7.55 -4.39
CA CYS A 136 11.78 6.79 -3.93
C CYS A 136 10.87 7.72 -3.12
N PRO A 137 9.77 8.24 -3.69
CA PRO A 137 8.86 9.12 -2.96
C PRO A 137 8.08 8.38 -1.87
N ILE A 138 7.72 9.09 -0.81
CA ILE A 138 6.72 8.66 0.17
C ILE A 138 5.37 9.26 -0.22
N LEU A 139 4.39 8.41 -0.48
CA LEU A 139 3.00 8.77 -0.75
C LEU A 139 2.16 8.61 0.53
N SER A 140 1.75 9.72 1.14
CA SER A 140 0.79 9.71 2.26
C SER A 140 -0.64 9.63 1.75
N LEU A 141 -1.39 8.61 2.19
CA LEU A 141 -2.79 8.39 1.81
C LEU A 141 -3.75 8.88 2.90
N GLY A 142 -4.77 9.63 2.51
CA GLY A 142 -5.89 10.00 3.39
C GLY A 142 -6.38 11.42 3.15
N GLY A 143 -7.65 11.55 2.76
CA GLY A 143 -8.42 12.79 2.72
C GLY A 143 -9.12 13.13 4.04
N GLY A 144 -9.50 12.10 4.79
CA GLY A 144 -10.27 12.21 6.04
C GLY A 144 -10.94 10.89 6.41
N THR A 145 -11.98 10.96 7.22
CA THR A 145 -12.83 9.82 7.61
C THR A 145 -14.30 10.18 7.42
N PRO A 146 -15.19 9.24 7.05
CA PRO A 146 -16.62 9.53 6.98
C PRO A 146 -17.25 9.70 8.38
N HIS A 147 -16.51 9.48 9.47
CA HIS A 147 -17.06 9.43 10.83
C HIS A 147 -16.83 10.69 11.67
N LYS A 148 -15.96 11.59 11.24
CA LYS A 148 -15.60 12.83 11.96
C LYS A 148 -15.57 13.99 10.98
N SER A 149 -15.90 15.19 11.47
CA SER A 149 -15.76 16.41 10.66
C SER A 149 -14.28 16.64 10.31
N PRO A 150 -13.97 17.19 9.13
CA PRO A 150 -12.60 17.54 8.79
C PRO A 150 -12.09 18.65 9.70
N TYR A 151 -10.77 18.65 9.94
CA TYR A 151 -10.11 19.81 10.51
C TYR A 151 -9.96 20.89 9.44
N LEU A 152 -10.14 22.14 9.84
CA LEU A 152 -9.93 23.32 8.99
C LEU A 152 -8.70 24.10 9.47
N ASP A 153 -7.98 24.72 8.54
CA ASP A 153 -6.93 25.67 8.87
C ASP A 153 -7.50 27.06 9.21
N THR A 154 -6.62 28.00 9.54
CA THR A 154 -7.00 29.38 9.91
C THR A 154 -7.66 30.16 8.77
N ALA A 155 -7.52 29.71 7.52
CA ALA A 155 -8.16 30.29 6.35
C ALA A 155 -9.44 29.54 5.94
N GLY A 156 -9.84 28.51 6.70
CA GLY A 156 -11.05 27.74 6.46
C GLY A 156 -10.90 26.62 5.42
N PHE A 157 -9.68 26.29 4.99
CA PHE A 157 -9.44 25.16 4.09
C PHE A 157 -9.32 23.84 4.86
N VAL A 158 -9.76 22.75 4.24
CA VAL A 158 -9.66 21.41 4.82
C VAL A 158 -8.20 21.00 4.95
N VAL A 159 -7.82 20.54 6.14
CA VAL A 159 -6.54 19.87 6.38
C VAL A 159 -6.72 18.37 6.30
N HIS A 160 -6.46 17.81 5.12
CA HIS A 160 -6.50 16.36 4.91
C HIS A 160 -5.47 15.62 5.79
N GLU A 161 -5.76 14.37 6.15
CA GLU A 161 -4.84 13.54 6.93
C GLU A 161 -3.46 13.43 6.27
N SER A 162 -3.41 13.24 4.95
CA SER A 162 -2.16 13.21 4.18
C SER A 162 -1.38 14.53 4.22
N THR A 163 -2.06 15.67 4.46
CA THR A 163 -1.40 16.97 4.66
C THR A 163 -0.72 17.03 6.01
N ALA A 164 -1.38 16.57 7.08
CA ALA A 164 -0.75 16.48 8.40
C ALA A 164 0.42 15.49 8.40
N CYS A 165 0.28 14.34 7.73
CA CYS A 165 1.38 13.38 7.54
C CYS A 165 2.60 13.99 6.83
N ALA A 166 2.38 14.73 5.74
CA ALA A 166 3.47 15.37 5.00
C ALA A 166 4.21 16.42 5.86
N ARG A 167 3.48 17.20 6.66
CA ARG A 167 4.09 18.17 7.60
C ARG A 167 4.94 17.48 8.65
N TYR A 168 4.45 16.40 9.25
CA TYR A 168 5.23 15.60 10.19
C TYR A 168 6.51 15.07 9.53
N LEU A 169 6.42 14.47 8.34
CA LEU A 169 7.59 13.96 7.61
C LEU A 169 8.62 15.07 7.33
N MET A 170 8.18 16.27 6.93
CA MET A 170 9.06 17.41 6.73
C MET A 170 9.75 17.85 8.03
N GLN A 171 9.04 17.84 9.16
CA GLN A 171 9.62 18.11 10.49
C GLN A 171 10.67 17.06 10.89
N GLN A 172 10.49 15.80 10.47
CA GLN A 172 11.47 14.71 10.64
C GLN A 172 12.62 14.75 9.60
N GLY A 173 12.68 15.81 8.78
CA GLY A 173 13.76 16.04 7.82
C GLY A 173 13.59 15.33 6.48
N ALA A 174 12.38 14.90 6.11
CA ALA A 174 12.12 14.40 4.77
C ALA A 174 12.18 15.53 3.73
N ASP A 175 12.75 15.23 2.55
CA ASP A 175 12.77 16.17 1.43
C ASP A 175 11.35 16.31 0.84
N SER A 176 10.81 17.53 0.88
CA SER A 176 9.49 17.85 0.32
C SER A 176 9.33 17.50 -1.16
N ALA A 177 10.42 17.49 -1.95
CA ALA A 177 10.39 17.07 -3.36
C ALA A 177 10.13 15.56 -3.53
N MET A 178 10.32 14.79 -2.46
CA MET A 178 10.12 13.34 -2.38
C MET A 178 8.85 12.95 -1.61
N LEU A 179 7.97 13.91 -1.32
CA LEU A 179 6.69 13.67 -0.65
C LEU A 179 5.53 13.87 -1.62
N LEU A 180 4.61 12.91 -1.62
CA LEU A 180 3.37 12.94 -2.37
C LEU A 180 2.17 12.78 -1.43
N LYS A 181 1.02 13.33 -1.84
CA LYS A 181 -0.24 13.22 -1.10
C LYS A 181 -1.34 12.65 -1.99
N GLU A 182 -2.25 11.91 -1.36
CA GLU A 182 -3.51 11.46 -1.93
C GLU A 182 -4.63 11.82 -0.96
N VAL A 183 -5.66 12.50 -1.46
CA VAL A 183 -6.66 13.21 -0.64
C VAL A 183 -8.11 12.81 -0.95
N SER A 184 -8.31 11.89 -1.89
CA SER A 184 -9.63 11.39 -2.32
C SER A 184 -10.12 10.25 -1.43
N SER A 185 -9.23 9.53 -0.76
CA SER A 185 -9.57 8.40 0.10
C SER A 185 -10.12 8.82 1.47
N TYR A 186 -11.21 8.20 1.90
CA TYR A 186 -11.83 8.39 3.22
C TYR A 186 -11.75 7.13 4.11
N ASP A 187 -11.19 6.06 3.57
CA ASP A 187 -11.07 4.76 4.22
C ASP A 187 -10.01 3.88 3.53
N THR A 188 -9.76 2.68 4.08
CA THR A 188 -8.76 1.75 3.55
C THR A 188 -9.08 1.25 2.14
N VAL A 189 -10.37 1.13 1.77
CA VAL A 189 -10.79 0.79 0.39
C VAL A 189 -10.34 1.89 -0.56
N GLY A 190 -10.65 3.14 -0.24
CA GLY A 190 -10.18 4.29 -1.01
C GLY A 190 -8.67 4.38 -1.07
N ASN A 191 -7.96 4.15 0.04
CA ASN A 191 -6.51 4.19 0.08
C ASN A 191 -5.90 3.25 -0.99
N ALA A 192 -6.39 2.01 -1.07
CA ALA A 192 -5.94 1.05 -2.08
C ALA A 192 -6.31 1.50 -3.51
N TYR A 193 -7.55 1.93 -3.73
CA TYR A 193 -8.05 2.31 -5.05
C TYR A 193 -7.37 3.58 -5.61
N PHE A 194 -7.29 4.64 -4.81
CA PHE A 194 -6.76 5.93 -5.26
C PHE A 194 -5.23 5.95 -5.32
N SER A 195 -4.53 5.23 -4.43
CA SER A 195 -3.08 5.04 -4.60
C SER A 195 -2.75 4.35 -5.92
N LEU A 196 -3.55 3.36 -6.32
CA LEU A 196 -3.40 2.65 -7.58
C LEU A 196 -3.67 3.54 -8.79
N THR A 197 -4.85 4.17 -8.82
CA THR A 197 -5.39 4.85 -10.01
C THR A 197 -4.84 6.26 -10.22
N ILE A 198 -4.50 6.97 -9.14
CA ILE A 198 -3.95 8.33 -9.22
C ILE A 198 -2.43 8.30 -9.34
N HIS A 199 -1.76 7.33 -8.70
CA HIS A 199 -0.30 7.34 -8.58
C HIS A 199 0.37 6.12 -9.22
N ALA A 200 0.12 4.90 -8.75
CA ALA A 200 0.92 3.74 -9.16
C ALA A 200 0.84 3.46 -10.66
N VAL A 201 -0.37 3.47 -11.25
CA VAL A 201 -0.56 3.27 -12.69
C VAL A 201 0.03 4.45 -13.50
N PRO A 202 -0.33 5.73 -13.24
CA PRO A 202 0.19 6.84 -14.03
C PRO A 202 1.71 7.04 -13.92
N ALA A 203 2.28 6.84 -12.74
CA ALA A 203 3.72 6.97 -12.51
C ALA A 203 4.51 5.71 -12.94
N GLY A 204 3.82 4.64 -13.33
CA GLY A 204 4.45 3.39 -13.76
C GLY A 204 5.19 2.64 -12.65
N TRP A 205 4.82 2.86 -11.38
CA TRP A 205 5.41 2.16 -10.24
C TRP A 205 5.12 0.67 -10.31
N ARG A 206 6.10 -0.15 -9.91
CA ARG A 206 5.97 -1.61 -9.89
C ARG A 206 6.33 -2.21 -8.55
N ARG A 207 7.37 -1.70 -7.89
CA ARG A 207 7.84 -2.19 -6.59
C ARG A 207 7.47 -1.18 -5.53
N LEU A 208 6.50 -1.50 -4.68
CA LEU A 208 5.98 -0.57 -3.68
C LEU A 208 6.07 -1.20 -2.29
N ALA A 209 6.46 -0.42 -1.29
CA ALA A 209 6.16 -0.77 0.09
C ALA A 209 4.82 -0.15 0.49
N VAL A 210 3.99 -0.90 1.21
CA VAL A 210 2.74 -0.44 1.82
C VAL A 210 2.93 -0.48 3.33
N VAL A 211 2.86 0.69 3.97
CA VAL A 211 3.14 0.90 5.38
C VAL A 211 1.87 1.24 6.13
N THR A 212 1.60 0.50 7.19
CA THR A 212 0.51 0.77 8.15
C THR A 212 0.84 0.17 9.52
N SER A 213 -0.03 0.32 10.52
CA SER A 213 0.11 -0.33 11.83
C SER A 213 -0.07 -1.85 11.74
N ASP A 214 0.56 -2.59 12.63
CA ASP A 214 0.45 -4.06 12.71
C ASP A 214 -1.01 -4.54 12.84
N PHE A 215 -1.80 -3.95 13.74
CA PHE A 215 -3.22 -4.27 13.88
C PHE A 215 -4.03 -4.07 12.59
N HIS A 216 -3.60 -3.17 11.69
CA HIS A 216 -4.32 -2.81 10.46
C HIS A 216 -3.76 -3.52 9.23
N MET A 217 -2.58 -4.15 9.34
CA MET A 217 -1.86 -4.72 8.20
C MET A 217 -2.63 -5.83 7.49
N PRO A 218 -3.23 -6.83 8.18
CA PRO A 218 -3.91 -7.94 7.48
C PRO A 218 -5.04 -7.47 6.56
N ARG A 219 -5.83 -6.47 7.00
CA ARG A 219 -6.89 -5.87 6.18
C ARG A 219 -6.31 -5.06 5.02
N THR A 220 -5.29 -4.26 5.30
CA THR A 220 -4.61 -3.44 4.29
C THR A 220 -4.01 -4.31 3.19
N ALA A 221 -3.33 -5.39 3.55
CA ALA A 221 -2.73 -6.33 2.61
C ALA A 221 -3.78 -6.96 1.69
N ALA A 222 -4.90 -7.43 2.26
CA ALA A 222 -6.00 -8.00 1.47
C ALA A 222 -6.58 -6.99 0.45
N LEU A 223 -6.80 -5.74 0.87
CA LEU A 223 -7.31 -4.68 0.00
C LEU A 223 -6.35 -4.36 -1.15
N PHE A 224 -5.09 -4.08 -0.82
CA PHE A 224 -4.08 -3.71 -1.80
C PHE A 224 -3.78 -4.87 -2.76
N ALA A 225 -3.59 -6.09 -2.25
CA ALA A 225 -3.32 -7.26 -3.08
C ALA A 225 -4.45 -7.55 -4.08
N SER A 226 -5.73 -7.51 -3.63
CA SER A 226 -6.88 -7.70 -4.51
C SER A 226 -6.93 -6.64 -5.63
N MET A 227 -6.84 -5.35 -5.28
CA MET A 227 -7.02 -4.27 -6.27
C MET A 227 -5.83 -4.14 -7.23
N TYR A 228 -4.59 -4.24 -6.71
CA TYR A 228 -3.40 -4.16 -7.56
C TYR A 228 -3.26 -5.41 -8.43
N GLY A 229 -3.62 -6.60 -7.92
CA GLY A 229 -3.63 -7.84 -8.72
C GLY A 229 -4.66 -7.80 -9.84
N LEU A 230 -5.85 -7.24 -9.57
CA LEU A 230 -6.90 -7.01 -10.57
C LEU A 230 -6.41 -6.07 -11.68
N ALA A 231 -5.82 -4.92 -11.31
CA ALA A 231 -5.22 -4.01 -12.29
C ALA A 231 -4.04 -4.62 -13.05
N GLY A 232 -3.19 -5.39 -12.38
CA GLY A 232 -2.09 -6.12 -13.00
C GLY A 232 -2.58 -7.04 -14.13
N THR A 233 -3.63 -7.82 -13.84
CA THR A 233 -4.25 -8.73 -14.80
C THR A 233 -4.88 -7.96 -15.96
N GLU A 234 -5.73 -6.97 -15.69
CA GLU A 234 -6.50 -6.30 -16.74
C GLU A 234 -5.66 -5.37 -17.62
N LEU A 235 -4.75 -4.60 -17.03
CA LEU A 235 -3.97 -3.60 -17.76
C LEU A 235 -2.69 -4.17 -18.38
N TYR A 236 -2.15 -5.26 -17.81
CA TYR A 236 -0.84 -5.79 -18.20
C TYR A 236 -0.81 -7.29 -18.48
N GLY A 237 -1.92 -8.02 -18.26
CA GLY A 237 -1.97 -9.47 -18.42
C GLY A 237 -1.18 -10.25 -17.37
N ASP A 238 -0.81 -9.62 -16.25
CA ASP A 238 0.03 -10.21 -15.20
C ASP A 238 -0.45 -9.78 -13.79
N PRO A 239 -1.04 -10.68 -12.99
CA PRO A 239 -1.48 -10.36 -11.63
C PRO A 239 -0.32 -9.97 -10.69
N HIS A 240 0.92 -10.31 -11.04
CA HIS A 240 2.12 -9.99 -10.26
C HIS A 240 2.86 -8.76 -10.80
N ARG A 241 2.22 -7.99 -11.69
CA ARG A 241 2.75 -6.74 -12.23
C ARG A 241 3.27 -5.80 -11.15
N PHE A 242 2.52 -5.70 -10.06
CA PHE A 242 2.86 -4.89 -8.90
C PHE A 242 3.38 -5.80 -7.80
N GLN A 243 4.62 -5.58 -7.41
CA GLN A 243 5.28 -6.25 -6.29
C GLN A 243 5.08 -5.40 -5.05
N LEU A 244 4.14 -5.83 -4.21
CA LEU A 244 3.80 -5.15 -2.98
C LEU A 244 4.53 -5.79 -1.81
N LEU A 245 5.25 -4.97 -1.07
CA LEU A 245 5.88 -5.33 0.20
C LEU A 245 5.07 -4.71 1.34
N PHE A 246 4.59 -5.53 2.27
CA PHE A 246 3.77 -5.08 3.39
C PHE A 246 4.64 -4.90 4.64
N VAL A 247 4.75 -3.66 5.14
CA VAL A 247 5.62 -3.31 6.28
C VAL A 247 4.80 -2.72 7.42
N ALA A 248 4.74 -3.43 8.53
CA ALA A 248 3.84 -3.13 9.64
C ALA A 248 4.54 -2.39 10.77
N ALA A 249 4.22 -1.13 11.02
CA ALA A 249 4.71 -0.39 12.18
C ALA A 249 4.21 -1.02 13.49
N SER A 250 5.09 -1.14 14.49
CA SER A 250 4.78 -1.81 15.76
C SER A 250 3.70 -1.08 16.58
N ASP A 251 2.78 -1.85 17.14
CA ASP A 251 1.74 -1.38 18.08
C ASP A 251 2.18 -1.41 19.54
N GLU A 252 3.42 -1.84 19.81
CA GLU A 252 3.93 -2.06 21.17
C GLU A 252 3.84 -0.79 22.02
N GLY A 253 3.16 -0.88 23.16
CA GLY A 253 2.97 0.24 24.07
C GLY A 253 2.06 1.37 23.55
N ILE A 254 1.35 1.18 22.44
CA ILE A 254 0.37 2.18 21.94
C ILE A 254 -0.99 2.02 22.61
N PHE A 255 -1.44 0.78 22.78
CA PHE A 255 -2.78 0.47 23.28
C PHE A 255 -2.71 -0.49 24.45
N GLU A 256 -3.69 -0.38 25.35
CA GLU A 256 -3.96 -1.42 26.34
C GLU A 256 -4.27 -2.77 25.63
N PRO A 257 -3.87 -3.93 26.19
CA PRO A 257 -4.01 -5.21 25.52
C PRO A 257 -5.44 -5.57 25.11
N ASP A 258 -6.44 -5.19 25.91
CA ASP A 258 -7.85 -5.44 25.61
C ASP A 258 -8.37 -4.54 24.47
N VAL A 259 -7.96 -3.26 24.44
CA VAL A 259 -8.25 -2.32 23.35
C VAL A 259 -7.62 -2.81 22.04
N LEU A 260 -6.36 -3.23 22.07
CA LEU A 260 -5.67 -3.77 20.89
C LEU A 260 -6.38 -5.02 20.36
N LYS A 261 -6.83 -5.91 21.26
CA LYS A 261 -7.58 -7.11 20.87
C LYS A 261 -8.89 -6.75 20.17
N ILE A 262 -9.71 -5.88 20.77
CA ILE A 262 -10.99 -5.43 20.18
C ILE A 262 -10.74 -4.81 18.80
N ARG A 263 -9.67 -4.02 18.67
CA ARG A 263 -9.31 -3.40 17.40
C ARG A 263 -8.94 -4.44 16.35
N ARG A 264 -8.10 -5.42 16.67
CA ARG A 264 -7.72 -6.51 15.77
C ARG A 264 -8.94 -7.33 15.33
N ASP A 265 -9.83 -7.68 16.26
CA ASP A 265 -11.06 -8.42 15.95
C ASP A 265 -11.95 -7.65 14.94
N LYS A 266 -12.07 -6.33 15.09
CA LYS A 266 -12.80 -5.48 14.14
C LYS A 266 -12.13 -5.41 12.77
N GLU A 267 -10.80 -5.25 12.73
CA GLU A 267 -10.06 -5.20 11.47
C GLU A 267 -10.16 -6.54 10.73
N ASP A 268 -10.13 -7.67 11.44
CA ASP A 268 -10.32 -8.99 10.84
C ASP A 268 -11.74 -9.19 10.30
N ALA A 269 -12.77 -8.80 11.06
CA ALA A 269 -14.15 -8.83 10.56
C ALA A 269 -14.32 -8.00 9.29
N SER A 270 -13.69 -6.82 9.24
CA SER A 270 -13.70 -5.95 8.06
C SER A 270 -12.92 -6.56 6.89
N ARG A 271 -11.80 -7.26 7.15
CA ARG A 271 -11.03 -8.01 6.15
C ARG A 271 -11.86 -9.14 5.56
N VAL A 272 -12.55 -9.93 6.38
CA VAL A 272 -13.42 -11.02 5.91
C VAL A 272 -14.56 -10.48 5.04
N ALA A 273 -15.18 -9.38 5.44
CA ALA A 273 -16.22 -8.72 4.63
C ALA A 273 -15.67 -8.22 3.29
N TRP A 274 -14.46 -7.66 3.27
CA TRP A 274 -13.79 -7.27 2.03
C TRP A 274 -13.54 -8.47 1.11
N LEU A 275 -12.99 -9.57 1.62
CA LEU A 275 -12.67 -10.75 0.79
C LEU A 275 -13.91 -11.28 0.06
N ARG A 276 -15.05 -11.39 0.76
CA ARG A 276 -16.33 -11.79 0.14
C ARG A 276 -16.80 -10.80 -0.94
N THR A 277 -16.56 -9.51 -0.72
CA THR A 277 -16.92 -8.48 -1.69
C THR A 277 -16.02 -8.57 -2.92
N ALA A 278 -14.71 -8.77 -2.73
CA ALA A 278 -13.71 -8.84 -3.77
C ALA A 278 -13.85 -10.06 -4.70
N GLU A 279 -14.43 -11.16 -4.22
CA GLU A 279 -14.78 -12.33 -5.04
C GLU A 279 -15.66 -11.99 -6.24
N GLY A 280 -16.47 -10.93 -6.13
CA GLY A 280 -17.36 -10.49 -7.21
C GLY A 280 -16.68 -9.64 -8.29
N PHE A 281 -15.41 -9.27 -8.15
CA PHE A 281 -14.73 -8.39 -9.09
C PHE A 281 -13.91 -9.17 -10.11
N THR A 282 -14.26 -9.04 -11.38
CA THR A 282 -13.49 -9.62 -12.49
C THR A 282 -12.77 -8.57 -13.33
N SER A 283 -13.10 -7.30 -13.13
CA SER A 283 -12.49 -6.16 -13.79
C SER A 283 -12.47 -4.90 -12.90
N LEU A 284 -11.61 -3.94 -13.24
CA LEU A 284 -11.59 -2.59 -12.71
C LEU A 284 -12.91 -1.86 -12.95
N ARG A 285 -13.65 -2.23 -14.00
CA ARG A 285 -15.03 -1.76 -14.23
C ARG A 285 -15.97 -2.25 -13.12
N ASP A 286 -15.89 -3.51 -12.73
CA ASP A 286 -16.72 -4.06 -11.64
C ASP A 286 -16.41 -3.36 -10.31
N LEU A 287 -15.10 -3.24 -10.01
CA LEU A 287 -14.63 -2.53 -8.83
C LEU A 287 -15.12 -1.07 -8.81
N HIS A 288 -14.97 -0.34 -9.91
CA HIS A 288 -15.47 1.03 -10.05
C HIS A 288 -17.00 1.10 -9.85
N THR A 289 -17.74 0.20 -10.49
CA THR A 289 -19.21 0.16 -10.39
C THR A 289 -19.65 -0.07 -8.95
N TRP A 290 -19.01 -0.99 -8.24
CA TRP A 290 -19.28 -1.22 -6.82
C TRP A 290 -18.87 -0.04 -5.95
N LEU A 291 -17.70 0.55 -6.18
CA LEU A 291 -17.17 1.66 -5.37
C LEU A 291 -18.13 2.85 -5.39
N TYR A 292 -18.56 3.29 -6.57
CA TYR A 292 -19.43 4.46 -6.72
C TYR A 292 -20.93 4.14 -6.69
N GLY A 293 -21.31 2.87 -6.75
CA GLY A 293 -22.71 2.43 -6.62
C GLY A 293 -23.09 2.08 -5.19
N THR A 294 -22.19 1.47 -4.42
CA THR A 294 -22.52 0.75 -3.18
C THR A 294 -21.71 1.20 -1.98
N HIS A 295 -20.44 1.56 -2.16
CA HIS A 295 -19.55 1.84 -1.04
C HIS A 295 -19.97 3.10 -0.27
N LEU A 296 -19.93 3.04 1.06
CA LEU A 296 -20.37 4.13 1.95
C LEU A 296 -19.70 5.47 1.58
N CYS A 297 -18.38 5.45 1.41
CA CYS A 297 -17.62 6.69 1.24
C CYS A 297 -17.77 7.35 -0.14
N TYR A 298 -18.21 6.62 -1.16
CA TYR A 298 -18.09 7.07 -2.57
C TYR A 298 -19.40 6.98 -3.34
N SER A 299 -20.40 6.25 -2.83
CA SER A 299 -21.73 6.24 -3.42
C SER A 299 -22.51 7.49 -3.06
N VAL A 300 -22.93 8.24 -4.07
CA VAL A 300 -23.72 9.47 -3.90
C VAL A 300 -25.04 9.19 -3.16
N SER A 301 -25.66 8.03 -3.37
CA SER A 301 -26.92 7.68 -2.69
C SER A 301 -26.75 7.51 -1.18
N ARG A 302 -25.51 7.29 -0.72
CA ARG A 302 -25.15 7.07 0.68
C ARG A 302 -24.52 8.29 1.35
N GLN A 303 -24.44 9.43 0.65
CA GLN A 303 -23.82 10.65 1.18
C GLN A 303 -24.46 11.12 2.51
N HIS A 304 -25.75 10.84 2.71
CA HIS A 304 -26.47 11.17 3.93
C HIS A 304 -25.98 10.41 5.18
N GLU A 305 -25.19 9.34 5.00
CA GLU A 305 -24.59 8.56 6.09
C GLU A 305 -23.25 9.15 6.57
N PHE A 306 -22.68 10.15 5.88
CA PHE A 306 -21.46 10.83 6.33
C PHE A 306 -21.70 11.59 7.64
N GLY A 307 -20.73 11.50 8.55
CA GLY A 307 -20.80 12.07 9.89
C GLY A 307 -21.63 11.26 10.87
N ALA A 308 -22.31 10.19 10.43
CA ALA A 308 -23.04 9.32 11.35
C ALA A 308 -22.05 8.48 12.18
N GLN A 309 -22.21 8.54 13.51
CA GLN A 309 -21.41 7.74 14.42
C GLN A 309 -21.88 6.29 14.40
N THR A 310 -21.12 5.44 13.71
CA THR A 310 -21.43 4.00 13.59
C THR A 310 -20.75 3.15 14.67
N ILE A 311 -19.78 3.72 15.40
CA ILE A 311 -19.08 3.07 16.51
C ILE A 311 -19.64 3.61 17.82
N THR A 312 -20.29 2.74 18.58
CA THR A 312 -20.88 3.08 19.89
C THR A 312 -20.03 2.60 21.06
N ASP A 313 -19.10 1.67 20.86
CA ASP A 313 -18.19 1.17 21.90
C ASP A 313 -17.14 2.24 22.26
N PRO A 314 -17.12 2.78 23.49
CA PRO A 314 -16.17 3.79 23.93
C PRO A 314 -14.71 3.34 23.90
N LYS A 315 -14.43 2.06 24.17
CA LYS A 315 -13.06 1.51 24.12
C LYS A 315 -12.55 1.46 22.69
N LEU A 316 -13.43 1.10 21.76
CA LEU A 316 -13.09 1.08 20.35
C LEU A 316 -12.94 2.50 19.80
N LEU A 317 -13.80 3.45 20.21
CA LEU A 317 -13.67 4.87 19.84
C LEU A 317 -12.34 5.47 20.27
N ALA A 318 -11.80 5.10 21.43
CA ALA A 318 -10.50 5.57 21.90
C ALA A 318 -9.32 5.15 20.99
N SER A 319 -9.53 4.18 20.09
CA SER A 319 -8.53 3.73 19.10
C SER A 319 -8.67 4.41 17.72
N TYR A 320 -9.56 5.40 17.55
CA TYR A 320 -9.84 6.12 16.31
C TYR A 320 -9.74 7.64 16.49
#